data_AF-A0AAD9C576-F1
#
_entry.id   AF-A0AAD9C576-F1
#
_cell.length_a   1.000
_cell.length_b   1.000
_cell.length_c   1.000
_cell.angle_alpha   90.00
_cell.angle_beta   90.00
_cell.angle_gamma   90.00
#
_symmetry.space_group_name_H-M   'P 1'
#
loop_
_entity.id
_entity.type
_entity.pdbx_description
1 polymer ?
#
loop_
_entity_poly.entity_id
_entity_poly.type
_entity_poly.pdbx_seq_one_letter_code
_entity_poly.pdbx_strand_id
1 'polypeptide(L)'
;MVPFSMRLLHAELPQYLAKPQEALDRLHNLKTVCLADYVLAVETYHSIIQYEPQQRVQLLSGIGRIFLQIGDVKTAERYFQDVEKACQMTGSQPSHTTCVLMNRAFVSLSQNNYTEAHASFTEVLKIDPKNPVANNNAAVCLLYLGCLKESLGQLEGLVQQDPALYLHESVLFNLTTMYELESSRSTQKKQALLEAVACREGDSFNTQCLKLV
;
A
#
# COMPACT_ATOMS: atom_id res chain seq x y z
N MET A 1 10.32 2.37 -1.95
CA MET A 1 10.59 2.82 -0.56
C MET A 1 11.54 1.79 0.07
N VAL A 2 12.59 2.19 0.80
CA VAL A 2 13.62 1.24 1.32
C VAL A 2 13.25 0.72 2.71
N PRO A 3 13.34 -0.60 2.98
CA PRO A 3 13.06 -1.20 4.30
C PRO A 3 13.97 -0.70 5.43
N PHE A 4 13.49 -0.73 6.68
CA PHE A 4 14.23 -0.32 7.89
C PHE A 4 15.51 -1.14 8.13
N SER A 5 15.51 -2.44 7.80
CA SER A 5 16.70 -3.30 7.82
C SER A 5 17.82 -2.81 6.90
N MET A 6 17.48 -2.14 5.80
CA MET A 6 18.44 -1.51 4.90
C MET A 6 18.91 -0.14 5.38
N ARG A 7 18.11 0.58 6.17
CA ARG A 7 18.50 1.88 6.76
C ARG A 7 19.55 1.70 7.86
N LEU A 8 19.50 0.59 8.60
CA LEU A 8 20.52 0.19 9.57
C LEU A 8 21.84 -0.17 8.89
N LEU A 9 21.81 -0.95 7.80
CA LEU A 9 22.97 -1.23 6.93
C LEU A 9 23.54 0.05 6.28
N HIS A 10 22.68 0.99 5.89
CA HIS A 10 23.08 2.29 5.33
C HIS A 10 23.78 3.20 6.34
N ALA A 11 23.44 3.08 7.63
CA ALA A 11 24.04 3.85 8.72
C ALA A 11 25.37 3.24 9.21
N GLU A 12 25.53 1.90 9.18
CA GLU A 12 26.70 1.21 9.72
C GLU A 12 27.84 0.97 8.71
N LEU A 13 27.55 0.82 7.41
CA LEU A 13 28.59 0.52 6.41
C LEU A 13 29.71 1.58 6.25
N PRO A 14 29.45 2.90 6.36
CA PRO A 14 30.50 3.92 6.31
C PRO A 14 31.56 3.77 7.41
N GLN A 15 31.22 3.09 8.52
CA GLN A 15 32.16 2.81 9.61
C GLN A 15 33.05 1.59 9.34
N TYR A 16 32.65 0.68 8.45
CA TYR A 16 33.40 -0.54 8.12
C TYR A 16 34.23 -0.45 6.82
N LEU A 17 33.91 0.50 5.93
CA LEU A 17 34.64 0.74 4.69
C LEU A 17 34.99 2.22 4.58
N ALA A 18 36.29 2.51 4.49
CA ALA A 18 36.87 3.86 4.48
C ALA A 18 36.50 4.74 3.25
N LYS A 19 35.43 4.41 2.51
CA LYS A 19 34.95 5.09 1.31
C LYS A 19 33.41 5.28 1.35
N PRO A 20 32.91 6.27 2.10
CA PRO A 20 31.48 6.44 2.40
C PRO A 20 30.62 6.83 1.19
N GLN A 21 31.17 7.62 0.25
CA GLN A 21 30.46 8.05 -0.96
C GLN A 21 30.11 6.86 -1.89
N GLU A 22 31.05 5.93 -2.03
CA GLU A 22 30.92 4.76 -2.91
C GLU A 22 29.91 3.72 -2.37
N ALA A 23 29.74 3.67 -1.04
CA ALA A 23 28.78 2.81 -0.37
C ALA A 23 27.33 3.32 -0.49
N LEU A 24 27.14 4.64 -0.38
CA LEU A 24 25.87 5.31 -0.60
C LEU A 24 25.37 5.15 -2.04
N ASP A 25 26.25 5.34 -3.03
CA ASP A 25 25.92 5.15 -4.45
C ASP A 25 25.50 3.70 -4.75
N ARG A 26 26.17 2.70 -4.16
CA ARG A 26 25.80 1.29 -4.32
C ARG A 26 24.47 0.92 -3.66
N LEU A 27 24.09 1.56 -2.55
CA LEU A 27 22.83 1.29 -1.86
C LEU A 27 21.63 1.95 -2.56
N HIS A 28 21.84 3.13 -3.14
CA HIS A 28 20.88 3.78 -4.02
C HIS A 28 20.68 2.98 -5.32
N ASN A 29 21.76 2.41 -5.87
CA ASN A 29 21.67 1.45 -6.97
C ASN A 29 20.88 0.19 -6.56
N LEU A 30 21.06 -0.37 -5.36
CA LEU A 30 20.29 -1.53 -4.90
C LEU A 30 18.79 -1.25 -4.69
N LYS A 31 18.43 -0.08 -4.13
CA LYS A 31 17.03 0.40 -4.02
C LYS A 31 16.35 0.50 -5.38
N THR A 32 17.11 0.95 -6.37
CA THR A 32 16.66 1.09 -7.76
C THR A 32 16.54 -0.28 -8.41
N VAL A 33 17.47 -1.21 -8.13
CA VAL A 33 17.44 -2.62 -8.54
C VAL A 33 16.27 -3.37 -7.91
N CYS A 34 15.86 -3.14 -6.66
CA CYS A 34 14.69 -3.84 -6.08
C CYS A 34 13.33 -3.38 -6.64
N LEU A 35 13.22 -2.17 -7.19
CA LEU A 35 12.06 -1.74 -7.99
C LEU A 35 12.22 -2.09 -9.48
N ALA A 36 13.45 -2.35 -9.94
CA ALA A 36 13.77 -2.72 -11.32
C ALA A 36 13.89 -4.23 -11.55
N ASP A 37 13.92 -5.05 -10.49
CA ASP A 37 14.08 -6.50 -10.54
C ASP A 37 12.90 -7.20 -9.85
N TYR A 38 11.70 -6.95 -10.36
CA TYR A 38 10.49 -7.68 -9.97
C TYR A 38 10.65 -9.19 -10.19
N VAL A 39 11.57 -9.61 -11.07
CA VAL A 39 11.91 -11.02 -11.29
C VAL A 39 12.51 -11.61 -10.01
N LEU A 40 13.54 -10.98 -9.44
CA LEU A 40 14.12 -11.41 -8.17
C LEU A 40 13.10 -11.40 -7.02
N ALA A 41 12.20 -10.41 -6.99
CA ALA A 41 11.12 -10.39 -6.00
C ALA A 41 10.22 -11.63 -6.15
N VAL A 42 9.77 -11.94 -7.37
CA VAL A 42 8.93 -13.11 -7.64
C VAL A 42 9.65 -14.42 -7.32
N GLU A 43 10.94 -14.55 -7.66
CA GLU A 43 11.77 -15.72 -7.31
C GLU A 43 11.89 -15.90 -5.80
N THR A 44 12.09 -14.81 -5.06
CA THR A 44 12.16 -14.85 -3.60
C THR A 44 10.83 -15.32 -3.01
N TYR A 45 9.69 -14.81 -3.49
CA TYR A 45 8.37 -15.27 -3.04
C TYR A 45 8.16 -16.76 -3.34
N HIS A 46 8.54 -17.23 -4.53
CA HIS A 46 8.47 -18.66 -4.86
C HIS A 46 9.36 -19.51 -3.96
N SER A 47 10.56 -19.03 -3.61
CA SER A 47 11.44 -19.73 -2.66
C SER A 47 10.78 -19.84 -1.29
N ILE A 48 10.16 -18.77 -0.77
CA ILE A 48 9.48 -18.78 0.52
C ILE A 48 8.28 -19.74 0.50
N ILE A 49 7.53 -19.82 -0.61
CA ILE A 49 6.41 -20.77 -0.74
C ILE A 49 6.88 -22.22 -0.61
N GLN A 50 8.11 -22.54 -1.05
CA GLN A 50 8.68 -23.89 -0.90
C GLN A 50 8.98 -24.21 0.56
N TYR A 51 9.52 -23.26 1.32
CA TYR A 51 9.85 -23.44 2.74
C TYR A 51 8.63 -23.32 3.65
N GLU A 52 7.66 -22.46 3.31
CA GLU A 52 6.47 -22.15 4.10
C GLU A 52 5.18 -22.27 3.27
N PRO A 53 4.72 -23.51 2.98
CA PRO A 53 3.52 -23.74 2.16
C PRO A 53 2.24 -23.14 2.76
N GLN A 54 2.21 -22.90 4.07
CA GLN A 54 1.07 -22.32 4.78
C GLN A 54 0.80 -20.86 4.38
N GLN A 55 1.83 -20.12 3.96
CA GLN A 55 1.71 -18.72 3.53
C GLN A 55 1.45 -18.58 2.02
N ARG A 56 1.24 -19.70 1.31
CA ARG A 56 1.10 -19.72 -0.15
C ARG A 56 0.06 -18.73 -0.67
N VAL A 57 -1.11 -18.63 -0.02
CA VAL A 57 -2.20 -17.74 -0.42
C VAL A 57 -1.77 -16.27 -0.38
N GLN A 58 -1.13 -15.85 0.72
CA GLN A 58 -0.68 -14.48 0.94
C GLN A 58 0.48 -14.12 -0.01
N LEU A 59 1.41 -15.05 -0.21
CA LEU A 59 2.59 -14.86 -1.06
C LEU A 59 2.21 -14.80 -2.55
N LEU A 60 1.35 -15.70 -3.05
CA LEU A 60 0.86 -15.64 -4.43
C LEU A 60 0.07 -14.35 -4.69
N SER A 61 -0.71 -13.88 -3.71
CA SER A 61 -1.40 -12.59 -3.80
C SER A 61 -0.40 -11.42 -3.85
N GLY A 62 0.71 -11.52 -3.10
CA GLY A 62 1.82 -10.57 -3.18
C GLY A 62 2.44 -10.49 -4.56
N ILE A 63 2.71 -11.65 -5.18
CA ILE A 63 3.21 -11.73 -6.56
C ILE A 63 2.23 -11.09 -7.54
N GLY A 64 0.93 -11.40 -7.43
CA GLY A 64 -0.10 -10.80 -8.28
C GLY A 64 -0.13 -9.27 -8.18
N ARG A 65 0.03 -8.71 -6.97
CA ARG A 65 0.10 -7.25 -6.77
C ARG A 65 1.35 -6.62 -7.38
N ILE A 66 2.50 -7.31 -7.39
CA ILE A 66 3.71 -6.85 -8.09
C ILE A 66 3.42 -6.74 -9.59
N PHE A 67 2.78 -7.77 -10.17
CA PHE A 67 2.41 -7.75 -11.59
C PHE A 67 1.41 -6.64 -11.93
N LEU A 68 0.44 -6.35 -11.06
CA LEU A 68 -0.43 -5.18 -11.23
C LEU A 68 0.36 -3.87 -11.22
N GLN A 69 1.33 -3.72 -10.32
CA GLN A 69 2.11 -2.49 -10.20
C GLN A 69 2.98 -2.21 -11.43
N ILE A 70 3.46 -3.25 -12.12
CA ILE A 70 4.21 -3.11 -13.39
C ILE A 70 3.30 -3.08 -14.63
N GLY A 71 1.98 -3.19 -14.45
CA GLY A 71 0.97 -3.12 -15.52
C GLY A 71 0.67 -4.43 -16.24
N ASP A 72 1.25 -5.56 -15.84
CA ASP A 72 0.91 -6.87 -16.40
C ASP A 72 -0.30 -7.48 -15.68
N VAL A 73 -1.47 -6.93 -16.01
CA VAL A 73 -2.76 -7.34 -15.44
C VAL A 73 -3.06 -8.82 -15.73
N LYS A 74 -2.68 -9.32 -16.92
CA LYS A 74 -2.95 -10.70 -17.33
C LYS A 74 -2.21 -11.70 -16.45
N THR A 75 -0.94 -11.44 -16.16
CA THR A 75 -0.17 -12.30 -15.27
C THR A 75 -0.67 -12.20 -13.82
N ALA A 76 -1.02 -11.00 -13.37
CA ALA A 76 -1.62 -10.82 -12.04
C ALA A 76 -2.91 -11.65 -11.86
N GLU A 77 -3.81 -11.62 -12.84
CA GLU A 77 -5.06 -12.40 -12.82
C GLU A 77 -4.80 -13.91 -12.74
N ARG A 78 -3.78 -14.43 -13.43
CA ARG A 78 -3.39 -15.85 -13.32
C ARG A 78 -2.97 -16.22 -11.91
N TYR A 79 -2.14 -15.39 -11.28
CA TYR A 79 -1.74 -15.61 -9.88
C TYR A 79 -2.93 -15.54 -8.92
N PHE A 80 -3.88 -14.63 -9.14
CA PHE A 80 -5.08 -14.55 -8.32
C PHE A 80 -6.05 -15.72 -8.53
N GLN A 81 -6.15 -16.27 -9.75
CA GLN A 81 -6.88 -17.52 -9.99
C GLN A 81 -6.25 -18.69 -9.22
N ASP A 82 -4.92 -18.76 -9.16
CA ASP A 82 -4.23 -19.80 -8.38
C ASP A 82 -4.41 -19.60 -6.87
N VAL A 83 -4.52 -18.35 -6.40
CA VAL A 83 -4.94 -18.04 -5.03
C VAL A 83 -6.34 -18.59 -4.75
N GLU A 84 -7.32 -18.34 -5.63
CA GLU A 84 -8.69 -18.82 -5.45
C GLU A 84 -8.75 -20.35 -5.39
N LYS A 85 -8.02 -21.05 -6.27
CA LYS A 85 -7.90 -22.53 -6.23
C LYS A 85 -7.25 -23.01 -4.93
N ALA A 86 -6.18 -22.35 -4.48
CA ALA A 86 -5.50 -22.70 -3.23
C ALA A 86 -6.44 -22.57 -2.03
N CYS A 87 -7.19 -21.46 -1.96
CA CYS A 87 -8.20 -21.23 -0.92
C CYS A 87 -9.29 -22.30 -0.90
N GLN A 88 -9.76 -22.75 -2.07
CA GLN A 88 -10.77 -23.81 -2.20
C GLN A 88 -10.27 -25.16 -1.63
N MET A 89 -9.00 -25.50 -1.86
CA MET A 89 -8.42 -26.75 -1.36
C MET A 89 -8.18 -26.75 0.16
N THR A 90 -7.86 -25.60 0.74
CA THR A 90 -7.59 -25.47 2.18
C THR A 90 -8.83 -25.21 3.04
N GLY A 91 -10.01 -25.07 2.43
CA GLY A 91 -11.24 -24.67 3.10
C GLY A 91 -11.41 -23.15 3.24
N SER A 92 -12.66 -22.72 3.29
CA SER A 92 -13.03 -21.30 3.37
C SER A 92 -12.78 -20.75 4.77
N GLN A 93 -11.75 -19.92 4.91
CA GLN A 93 -11.45 -19.14 6.11
C GLN A 93 -11.82 -17.66 5.84
N PRO A 94 -12.28 -16.89 6.84
CA PRO A 94 -12.58 -15.47 6.66
C PRO A 94 -11.40 -14.68 6.08
N SER A 95 -10.16 -15.01 6.48
CA SER A 95 -8.93 -14.42 5.95
C SER A 95 -8.70 -14.73 4.46
N HIS A 96 -9.06 -15.94 3.99
CA HIS A 96 -9.01 -16.32 2.58
C HIS A 96 -10.03 -15.53 1.77
N THR A 97 -11.25 -15.38 2.28
CA THR A 97 -12.30 -14.58 1.64
C THR A 97 -11.87 -13.12 1.51
N THR A 98 -11.34 -12.51 2.58
CA THR A 98 -10.78 -11.15 2.52
C THR A 98 -9.67 -11.03 1.49
N CYS A 99 -8.74 -12.00 1.44
CA CYS A 99 -7.64 -12.01 0.48
C CYS A 99 -8.14 -12.02 -0.98
N VAL A 100 -9.10 -12.89 -1.29
CA VAL A 100 -9.69 -12.99 -2.63
C VAL A 100 -10.42 -11.71 -3.02
N LEU A 101 -11.24 -11.14 -2.12
CA LEU A 101 -11.95 -9.89 -2.36
C LEU A 101 -10.98 -8.72 -2.58
N MET A 102 -9.91 -8.62 -1.80
CA MET A 102 -8.86 -7.61 -1.99
C MET A 102 -8.19 -7.73 -3.36
N ASN A 103 -7.84 -8.95 -3.78
CA ASN A 103 -7.21 -9.18 -5.09
C ASN A 103 -8.15 -8.76 -6.23
N ARG A 104 -9.44 -9.12 -6.17
CA ARG A 104 -10.45 -8.70 -7.15
C ARG A 104 -10.59 -7.18 -7.19
N ALA A 105 -10.65 -6.53 -6.03
CA ALA A 105 -10.73 -5.08 -5.95
C ALA A 105 -9.53 -4.39 -6.62
N PHE A 106 -8.32 -4.92 -6.45
CA PHE A 106 -7.12 -4.41 -7.11
C PHE A 106 -7.12 -4.61 -8.62
N VAL A 107 -7.65 -5.74 -9.11
CA VAL A 107 -7.85 -5.95 -10.56
C VAL A 107 -8.84 -4.94 -11.12
N SER A 108 -10.01 -4.78 -10.49
CA SER A 108 -11.00 -3.78 -10.93
C SER A 108 -10.44 -2.35 -10.91
N LEU A 109 -9.63 -2.00 -9.89
CA LEU A 109 -8.89 -0.73 -9.88
C LEU A 109 -7.97 -0.57 -11.09
N SER A 110 -7.18 -1.60 -11.41
CA SER A 110 -6.25 -1.56 -12.57
C SER A 110 -6.97 -1.42 -13.91
N GLN A 111 -8.24 -1.80 -13.96
CA GLN A 111 -9.11 -1.70 -15.13
C GLN A 111 -9.94 -0.41 -15.16
N ASN A 112 -9.74 0.51 -14.21
CA ASN A 112 -10.54 1.73 -14.00
C ASN A 112 -12.03 1.45 -13.66
N ASN A 113 -12.37 0.24 -13.23
CA ASN A 113 -13.70 -0.14 -12.79
C ASN A 113 -13.89 0.22 -11.30
N TYR A 114 -13.92 1.52 -11.01
CA TYR A 114 -13.96 2.04 -9.63
C TYR A 114 -15.23 1.64 -8.86
N THR A 115 -16.35 1.44 -9.55
CA THR A 115 -17.62 0.99 -8.96
C THR A 115 -17.50 -0.41 -8.36
N GLU A 116 -16.97 -1.35 -9.13
CA GLU A 116 -16.77 -2.75 -8.72
C GLU A 116 -15.65 -2.86 -7.67
N ALA A 117 -14.58 -2.09 -7.83
CA ALA A 117 -13.52 -2.00 -6.84
C ALA A 117 -14.06 -1.52 -5.49
N HIS A 118 -14.85 -0.44 -5.48
CA HIS A 118 -15.49 0.07 -4.27
C HIS A 118 -16.40 -0.97 -3.60
N ALA A 119 -17.23 -1.66 -4.39
CA ALA A 119 -18.09 -2.73 -3.87
C ALA A 119 -17.27 -3.85 -3.22
N SER A 120 -16.18 -4.27 -3.86
CA SER A 120 -15.29 -5.32 -3.34
C SER A 120 -14.60 -4.90 -2.04
N PHE A 121 -14.08 -3.67 -1.95
CA PHE A 121 -13.53 -3.15 -0.69
C PHE A 121 -14.60 -3.01 0.39
N THR A 122 -15.83 -2.64 0.03
CA THR A 122 -16.95 -2.57 0.98
C THR A 122 -17.26 -3.95 1.56
N GLU A 123 -17.24 -5.01 0.75
CA GLU A 123 -17.39 -6.39 1.25
C GLU A 123 -16.23 -6.80 2.17
N VAL A 124 -14.99 -6.39 1.86
CA VAL A 124 -13.84 -6.59 2.77
C VAL A 124 -14.10 -5.92 4.12
N LEU A 125 -14.59 -4.67 4.11
CA LEU A 125 -14.85 -3.90 5.32
C LEU A 125 -16.02 -4.45 6.15
N LYS A 126 -16.92 -5.25 5.58
CA LYS A 126 -17.92 -6.01 6.36
C LYS A 126 -17.28 -7.14 7.18
N ILE A 127 -16.20 -7.72 6.69
CA ILE A 127 -15.47 -8.82 7.35
C ILE A 127 -14.43 -8.27 8.33
N ASP A 128 -13.67 -7.27 7.89
CA ASP A 128 -12.63 -6.59 8.66
C ASP A 128 -12.83 -5.05 8.59
N PRO A 129 -13.68 -4.49 9.46
CA PRO A 129 -14.00 -3.05 9.45
C PRO A 129 -12.79 -2.14 9.68
N LYS A 130 -11.74 -2.67 10.32
CA LYS A 130 -10.54 -1.91 10.69
C LYS A 130 -9.41 -2.04 9.66
N ASN A 131 -9.67 -2.67 8.52
CA ASN A 131 -8.64 -2.88 7.50
C ASN A 131 -8.17 -1.52 6.91
N PRO A 132 -6.94 -1.06 7.17
CA PRO A 132 -6.51 0.27 6.73
C PRO A 132 -6.37 0.35 5.21
N VAL A 133 -5.98 -0.75 4.56
CA VAL A 133 -5.78 -0.82 3.11
C VAL A 133 -7.12 -0.76 2.38
N ALA A 134 -8.12 -1.54 2.83
CA ALA A 134 -9.45 -1.52 2.22
C ALA A 134 -10.16 -0.18 2.44
N ASN A 135 -10.06 0.41 3.63
CA ASN A 135 -10.61 1.73 3.93
C ASN A 135 -10.02 2.82 3.04
N ASN A 136 -8.68 2.86 2.92
CA ASN A 136 -8.01 3.84 2.07
C ASN A 136 -8.41 3.68 0.59
N ASN A 137 -8.40 2.45 0.06
CA ASN A 137 -8.72 2.23 -1.35
C ASN A 137 -10.22 2.43 -1.65
N ALA A 138 -11.13 2.12 -0.72
CA ALA A 138 -12.55 2.47 -0.85
C ALA A 138 -12.73 3.99 -0.98
N ALA A 139 -12.07 4.77 -0.13
CA ALA A 139 -12.09 6.23 -0.24
C ALA A 139 -11.51 6.72 -1.57
N VAL A 140 -10.40 6.13 -2.05
CA VAL A 140 -9.84 6.45 -3.37
C VAL A 140 -10.84 6.13 -4.49
N CYS A 141 -11.55 5.01 -4.43
CA CYS A 141 -12.60 4.71 -5.40
C CYS A 141 -13.70 5.79 -5.39
N LEU A 142 -14.16 6.23 -4.21
CA LEU A 142 -15.15 7.31 -4.10
C LEU A 142 -14.66 8.61 -4.75
N LEU A 143 -13.37 8.95 -4.59
CA LEU A 143 -12.77 10.09 -5.25
C LEU A 143 -12.86 9.97 -6.78
N TYR A 144 -12.48 8.82 -7.36
CA TYR A 144 -12.55 8.59 -8.80
C TYR A 144 -13.98 8.51 -9.35
N LEU A 145 -14.96 8.19 -8.50
CA LEU A 145 -16.39 8.23 -8.83
C LEU A 145 -16.98 9.65 -8.75
N GLY A 146 -16.20 10.65 -8.35
CA GLY A 146 -16.64 12.04 -8.20
C GLY A 146 -17.31 12.34 -6.85
N CYS A 147 -17.37 11.36 -5.94
CA CYS A 147 -17.91 11.50 -4.59
C CYS A 147 -16.87 12.08 -3.61
N LEU A 148 -16.30 13.24 -3.95
CA LEU A 148 -15.20 13.87 -3.20
C LEU A 148 -15.52 14.10 -1.71
N LYS A 149 -16.73 14.57 -1.39
CA LYS A 149 -17.16 14.84 0.00
C LYS A 149 -17.26 13.58 0.84
N GLU A 150 -17.75 12.49 0.26
CA GLU A 150 -17.89 11.20 0.94
C GLU A 150 -16.50 10.60 1.20
N SER A 151 -15.62 10.63 0.19
CA SER A 151 -14.23 10.18 0.32
C SER A 151 -13.46 10.93 1.42
N LEU A 152 -13.57 12.27 1.43
CA LEU A 152 -12.98 13.11 2.48
C LEU A 152 -13.54 12.77 3.86
N GLY A 153 -14.86 12.74 4.01
CA GLY A 153 -15.49 12.44 5.29
C GLY A 153 -15.09 11.07 5.83
N GLN A 154 -14.95 10.07 4.95
CA GLN A 154 -14.49 8.74 5.33
C GLN A 154 -13.05 8.76 5.86
N LEU A 155 -12.09 9.32 5.13
CA LEU A 155 -10.69 9.36 5.59
C LEU A 155 -10.50 10.24 6.82
N GLU A 156 -11.15 11.41 6.87
CA GLU A 156 -11.10 12.28 8.05
C GLU A 156 -11.66 11.59 9.29
N GLY A 157 -12.81 10.91 9.15
CA GLY A 157 -13.42 10.17 10.25
C GLY A 157 -12.52 9.04 10.77
N LEU A 158 -11.88 8.29 9.88
CA LEU A 158 -10.94 7.23 10.24
C LEU A 158 -9.72 7.78 10.97
N VAL A 159 -9.11 8.84 10.41
CA VAL A 159 -7.96 9.51 11.03
C VAL A 159 -8.34 10.08 12.40
N GLN A 160 -9.52 10.67 12.57
CA GLN A 160 -9.96 11.16 13.87
C GLN A 160 -10.21 10.04 14.89
N GLN A 161 -10.76 8.91 14.43
CA GLN A 161 -11.10 7.77 15.28
C GLN A 161 -9.86 7.07 15.84
N ASP A 162 -8.91 6.73 14.97
CA ASP A 162 -7.66 6.07 15.36
C ASP A 162 -6.52 6.53 14.45
N PRO A 163 -5.90 7.68 14.75
CA PRO A 163 -4.83 8.16 13.90
C PRO A 163 -3.59 7.25 13.96
N ALA A 164 -3.47 6.28 14.89
CA ALA A 164 -2.29 5.41 14.94
C ALA A 164 -2.39 4.31 13.88
N LEU A 165 -3.62 3.90 13.59
CA LEU A 165 -3.94 2.88 12.61
C LEU A 165 -4.09 3.46 11.18
N TYR A 166 -4.59 4.69 11.05
CA TYR A 166 -4.98 5.23 9.74
C TYR A 166 -4.10 6.37 9.21
N LEU A 167 -3.32 7.06 10.06
CA LEU A 167 -2.51 8.19 9.63
C LEU A 167 -1.15 7.74 9.08
N HIS A 168 -1.16 7.21 7.85
CA HIS A 168 0.05 6.82 7.13
C HIS A 168 0.23 7.65 5.84
N GLU A 169 1.43 7.59 5.25
CA GLU A 169 1.81 8.40 4.08
C GLU A 169 0.79 8.37 2.92
N SER A 170 0.20 7.21 2.62
CA SER A 170 -0.80 7.07 1.55
C SER A 170 -2.10 7.82 1.84
N VAL A 171 -2.59 7.74 3.08
CA VAL A 171 -3.82 8.42 3.51
C VAL A 171 -3.59 9.93 3.55
N LEU A 172 -2.43 10.36 4.02
CA LEU A 172 -2.03 11.78 4.02
C LEU A 172 -1.95 12.36 2.61
N PHE A 173 -1.32 11.64 1.68
CA PHE A 173 -1.25 12.05 0.28
C PHE A 173 -2.64 12.17 -0.35
N ASN A 174 -3.51 11.21 -0.05
CA ASN A 174 -4.90 11.20 -0.54
C ASN A 174 -5.71 12.38 0.04
N LEU A 175 -5.67 12.60 1.36
CA LEU A 175 -6.33 13.74 2.01
C LEU A 175 -5.81 15.08 1.47
N THR A 176 -4.48 15.21 1.34
CA THR A 176 -3.84 16.40 0.78
C THR A 176 -4.34 16.69 -0.63
N THR A 177 -4.36 15.67 -1.49
CA THR A 177 -4.87 15.79 -2.87
C THR A 177 -6.34 16.18 -2.88
N MET A 178 -7.15 15.59 -2.02
CA MET A 178 -8.58 15.93 -1.93
C MET A 178 -8.83 17.34 -1.39
N TYR A 179 -8.02 17.83 -0.45
CA TYR A 179 -8.09 19.21 0.02
C TYR A 179 -7.74 20.23 -1.06
N GLU A 180 -6.78 19.92 -1.93
CA GLU A 180 -6.47 20.74 -3.11
C GLU A 180 -7.64 20.80 -4.09
N LEU A 181 -8.40 19.71 -4.23
CA LEU A 181 -9.57 19.64 -5.12
C LEU A 181 -10.81 20.31 -4.53
N GLU A 182 -11.02 20.22 -3.22
CA GLU A 182 -12.26 20.65 -2.55
C GLU A 182 -12.23 22.12 -2.11
N SER A 183 -11.08 22.63 -1.66
CA SER A 183 -11.09 23.77 -0.74
C SER A 183 -10.12 24.89 -1.09
N SER A 184 -10.62 26.13 -0.97
CA SER A 184 -9.77 27.33 -0.86
C SER A 184 -8.96 27.38 0.44
N ARG A 185 -9.29 26.53 1.42
CA ARG A 185 -8.61 26.40 2.73
C ARG A 185 -7.62 25.24 2.79
N SER A 186 -7.18 24.72 1.65
CA SER A 186 -6.30 23.55 1.56
C SER A 186 -5.04 23.70 2.42
N THR A 187 -4.41 24.88 2.45
CA THR A 187 -3.21 25.15 3.26
C THR A 187 -3.43 24.92 4.76
N GLN A 188 -4.56 25.38 5.31
CA GLN A 188 -4.85 25.25 6.74
C GLN A 188 -5.11 23.79 7.11
N LYS A 189 -5.83 23.04 6.26
CA LYS A 189 -6.09 21.62 6.49
C LYS A 189 -4.81 20.78 6.39
N LYS A 190 -3.92 21.07 5.43
CA LYS A 190 -2.61 20.42 5.31
C LYS A 190 -1.71 20.69 6.53
N GLN A 191 -1.75 21.92 7.07
CA GLN A 191 -1.00 22.28 8.28
C GLN A 191 -1.52 21.52 9.51
N ALA A 192 -2.84 21.39 9.66
CA ALA A 192 -3.42 20.57 10.73
C ALA A 192 -3.00 19.08 10.63
N LEU A 193 -2.90 18.53 9.41
CA LEU A 193 -2.36 17.18 9.21
C LEU A 193 -0.89 17.08 9.60
N LEU A 194 -0.07 18.08 9.27
CA LEU A 194 1.34 18.11 9.68
C LEU A 194 1.47 18.10 11.21
N GLU A 195 0.69 18.93 11.90
CA GLU A 195 0.67 18.99 13.37
C GLU A 195 0.24 17.65 13.99
N ALA A 196 -0.75 16.98 13.40
CA ALA A 196 -1.21 15.66 13.84
C ALA A 196 -0.13 14.57 13.69
N VAL A 197 0.66 14.63 12.60
CA VAL A 197 1.76 13.69 12.34
C VAL A 197 2.97 13.99 13.22
N ALA A 198 3.36 15.26 13.37
CA ALA A 198 4.51 15.67 14.17
C ALA A 198 4.41 15.25 15.65
N CYS A 199 3.19 15.12 16.16
CA CYS A 199 2.95 14.57 17.51
C CYS A 199 3.22 13.06 17.64
N ARG A 200 3.49 12.34 16.54
CA ARG A 200 3.46 10.86 16.48
C ARG A 200 4.69 10.24 15.82
N GLU A 201 5.06 10.76 14.64
CA GLU A 201 6.22 10.33 13.88
C GLU A 201 7.36 11.33 14.11
N GLY A 202 8.57 10.83 14.42
CA GLY A 202 9.76 11.66 14.51
C GLY A 202 10.31 12.05 13.13
N ASP A 203 11.61 12.37 13.05
CA ASP A 203 12.30 12.83 11.84
C ASP A 203 12.28 11.84 10.64
N SER A 204 11.74 10.63 10.82
CA SER A 204 11.57 9.61 9.79
C SER A 204 10.39 9.83 8.84
N PHE A 205 9.53 10.82 9.10
CA PHE A 205 8.32 11.10 8.32
C PHE A 205 8.61 11.80 6.98
N ASN A 206 8.04 11.29 5.89
CA ASN A 206 8.15 11.92 4.57
C ASN A 206 7.18 13.10 4.42
N THR A 207 7.65 14.31 4.72
CA THR A 207 6.87 15.56 4.58
C THR A 207 6.46 15.90 3.15
N GLN A 208 7.06 15.28 2.12
CA GLN A 208 6.68 15.49 0.72
C GLN A 208 5.23 15.06 0.43
N CYS A 209 4.69 14.12 1.21
CA CYS A 209 3.30 13.65 1.07
C CYS A 209 2.27 14.76 1.32
N LEU A 210 2.63 15.83 2.03
CA LEU A 210 1.75 16.94 2.39
C LEU A 210 1.69 18.06 1.33
N LYS A 211 2.54 18.00 0.28
CA LYS A 211 2.58 18.99 -0.81
C LYS A 211 2.49 20.45 -0.30
N LEU A 212 3.38 20.82 0.62
CA LEU A 212 3.40 22.13 1.30
C LEU A 212 4.17 23.21 0.53
N VAL A 213 4.75 22.87 -0.63
CA VAL A 213 5.57 23.74 -1.49
C VAL A 213 4.92 23.88 -2.85
#